data_AF-A0A2A4GKP0-F1
#
_entry.id   AF-A0A2A4GKP0-F1
#
_cell.length_a   1.000
_cell.length_b   1.000
_cell.length_c   1.000
_cell.angle_alpha   90.00
_cell.angle_beta   90.00
_cell.angle_gamma   90.00
#
_symmetry.space_group_name_H-M   'P 1'
#
loop_
_entity.id
_entity.type
_entity.pdbx_description
1 polymer ?
#
loop_
_entity_poly.entity_id
_entity_poly.type
_entity_poly.pdbx_seq_one_letter_code
_entity_poly.pdbx_strand_id
1 'polypeptide(L)'
;MTALIARVDPFKILLMKGKQEQPDYDLGKPHSSAIRWQGDVVDKAVSNIWNDKSLKDPTRAIFGAYQVQLVLISSAELVIDEGSESSMGEWYAQLSSTTPDSTIESIKSKINTAYSSLSKGIHHELLIPQESVLDRDTVISLLNETFYIVASISLLISQIPYAYKKAELEQSFVDYKNSKELELS
;
A
#
# COMPACT_ATOMS: atom_id res chain seq x y z
N MET A 1 1.42 5.03 -3.45
CA MET A 1 0.17 4.75 -2.71
C MET A 1 -1.09 5.14 -3.46
N THR A 2 -1.21 6.38 -3.95
CA THR A 2 -2.38 6.84 -4.75
C THR A 2 -2.75 5.92 -5.90
N ALA A 3 -1.79 5.42 -6.68
CA ALA A 3 -2.03 4.46 -7.75
C ALA A 3 -2.58 3.11 -7.26
N LEU A 4 -2.21 2.67 -6.05
CA LEU A 4 -2.72 1.45 -5.44
C LEU A 4 -4.17 1.64 -4.96
N ILE A 5 -4.45 2.78 -4.34
CA ILE A 5 -5.82 3.17 -3.98
C ILE A 5 -6.68 3.27 -5.24
N ALA A 6 -6.15 3.80 -6.35
CA ALA A 6 -6.87 3.87 -7.62
C ALA A 6 -7.27 2.50 -8.18
N ARG A 7 -6.54 1.43 -7.84
CA ARG A 7 -6.90 0.06 -8.23
C ARG A 7 -7.98 -0.54 -7.35
N VAL A 8 -8.06 -0.12 -6.08
CA VAL A 8 -9.04 -0.61 -5.10
C VAL A 8 -10.34 0.19 -5.13
N ASP A 9 -10.25 1.51 -5.22
CA ASP A 9 -11.36 2.47 -5.30
C ASP A 9 -11.09 3.52 -6.40
N PRO A 10 -11.25 3.15 -7.69
CA PRO A 10 -11.06 4.07 -8.80
C PRO A 10 -12.06 5.24 -8.77
N PHE A 11 -13.25 5.01 -8.22
CA PHE A 11 -14.29 6.03 -8.15
C PHE A 11 -13.87 7.22 -7.28
N LYS A 12 -13.22 6.96 -6.13
CA LYS A 12 -12.69 8.02 -5.28
C LYS A 12 -11.66 8.91 -6.00
N ILE A 13 -10.80 8.31 -6.84
CA ILE A 13 -9.81 9.07 -7.62
C ILE A 13 -10.48 9.93 -8.68
N LEU A 14 -11.48 9.41 -9.38
CA LEU A 14 -12.27 10.18 -10.34
C LEU A 14 -12.98 11.36 -9.66
N LEU A 15 -13.58 11.13 -8.48
CA LEU A 15 -14.23 12.17 -7.69
C LEU A 15 -13.23 13.26 -7.24
N MET A 16 -12.06 12.86 -6.75
CA MET A 16 -11.00 13.79 -6.37
C MET A 16 -10.55 14.65 -7.55
N LYS A 17 -10.27 14.02 -8.70
CA LYS A 17 -9.88 14.73 -9.92
C LYS A 17 -10.94 15.74 -10.34
N GLY A 18 -12.21 15.31 -10.40
CA GLY A 18 -13.32 16.21 -10.74
C GLY A 18 -13.47 17.38 -9.76
N LYS A 19 -13.18 17.19 -8.46
CA LYS A 19 -13.17 18.28 -7.48
C LYS A 19 -11.97 19.21 -7.64
N GLN A 20 -10.79 18.70 -7.99
CA GLN A 20 -9.59 19.50 -8.25
C GLN A 20 -9.72 20.39 -9.48
N GLU A 21 -10.56 19.99 -10.45
CA GLU A 21 -10.86 20.77 -11.66
C GLU A 21 -11.88 21.91 -11.41
N GLN A 22 -12.46 22.01 -10.20
CA GLN A 22 -13.42 23.07 -9.89
C GLN A 22 -12.72 24.41 -9.62
N PRO A 23 -13.31 25.56 -10.05
CA PRO A 23 -12.70 26.89 -9.85
C PRO A 23 -12.48 27.28 -8.39
N ASP A 24 -13.19 26.66 -7.46
CA ASP A 24 -13.15 26.94 -6.02
C ASP A 24 -12.15 26.05 -5.25
N TYR A 25 -11.35 25.23 -5.96
CA TYR A 25 -10.43 24.32 -5.31
C TYR A 25 -9.23 25.06 -4.68
N ASP A 26 -9.16 25.05 -3.35
CA ASP A 26 -8.09 25.69 -2.58
C ASP A 26 -6.89 24.75 -2.40
N LEU A 27 -5.75 25.09 -3.02
CA LEU A 27 -4.48 24.35 -2.89
C LEU A 27 -3.82 24.54 -1.51
N GLY A 28 -4.18 25.58 -0.76
CA GLY A 28 -3.60 25.90 0.54
C GLY A 28 -4.21 25.12 1.70
N LYS A 29 -5.27 24.34 1.48
CA LYS A 29 -5.97 23.61 2.54
C LYS A 29 -6.16 22.13 2.20
N PRO A 30 -5.94 21.21 3.16
CA PRO A 30 -6.28 19.81 3.00
C PRO A 30 -7.78 19.65 2.71
N HIS A 31 -8.13 19.11 1.54
CA HIS A 31 -9.52 18.89 1.15
C HIS A 31 -10.10 17.61 1.78
N SER A 32 -11.41 17.59 2.03
CA SER A 32 -12.09 16.42 2.63
C SER A 32 -12.00 15.16 1.77
N SER A 33 -11.92 15.33 0.45
CA SER A 33 -11.79 14.25 -0.53
C SER A 33 -10.35 13.73 -0.70
N ALA A 34 -9.34 14.39 -0.13
CA ALA A 34 -7.96 13.95 -0.24
C ALA A 34 -7.77 12.52 0.28
N ILE A 35 -6.79 11.81 -0.28
CA ILE A 35 -6.37 10.50 0.25
C ILE A 35 -5.85 10.68 1.67
N ARG A 36 -6.32 9.83 2.58
CA ARG A 36 -5.97 9.83 3.99
C ARG A 36 -5.38 8.50 4.39
N TRP A 37 -4.48 8.54 5.37
CA TRP A 37 -3.96 7.32 5.97
C TRP A 37 -5.09 6.47 6.55
N GLN A 38 -5.84 7.05 7.49
CA GLN A 38 -7.04 6.45 8.04
C GLN A 38 -8.20 6.57 7.04
N GLY A 39 -8.84 5.45 6.72
CA GLY A 39 -10.00 5.35 5.84
C GLY A 39 -9.67 4.97 4.40
N ASP A 40 -8.44 5.22 3.90
CA ASP A 40 -8.04 4.81 2.54
C ASP A 40 -6.89 3.81 2.50
N VAL A 41 -5.93 3.89 3.43
CA VAL A 41 -4.82 2.93 3.50
C VAL A 41 -5.09 1.88 4.57
N VAL A 42 -5.35 2.32 5.79
CA VAL A 42 -5.74 1.47 6.92
C VAL A 42 -7.12 1.88 7.42
N ASP A 43 -7.82 0.98 8.09
CA ASP A 43 -9.03 1.35 8.81
C ASP A 43 -9.14 0.70 10.19
N LYS A 44 -10.14 1.13 10.95
CA LYS A 44 -10.50 0.57 12.25
C LYS A 44 -10.82 -0.92 12.10
N ALA A 45 -10.47 -1.68 13.13
CA ALA A 45 -10.82 -3.08 13.20
C ALA A 45 -12.35 -3.26 13.17
N VAL A 46 -12.81 -4.25 12.41
CA VAL A 46 -14.21 -4.66 12.32
C VAL A 46 -14.31 -6.04 12.93
N SER A 47 -15.13 -6.20 13.97
CA SER A 47 -15.22 -7.46 14.72
C SER A 47 -15.94 -8.57 13.95
N ASN A 48 -16.90 -8.21 13.10
CA ASN A 48 -17.57 -9.14 12.19
C ASN A 48 -17.98 -8.38 10.93
N ILE A 49 -17.30 -8.64 9.82
CA ILE A 49 -17.54 -7.97 8.53
C ILE A 49 -18.92 -8.28 7.95
N TRP A 50 -19.59 -9.33 8.42
CA TRP A 50 -20.89 -9.78 7.90
C TRP A 50 -22.08 -9.28 8.72
N ASN A 51 -21.86 -8.51 9.79
CA ASN A 51 -22.98 -7.94 10.55
C ASN A 51 -23.61 -6.74 9.80
N ASP A 52 -24.94 -6.58 9.91
CA ASP A 52 -25.68 -5.55 9.18
C ASP A 52 -25.15 -4.12 9.39
N LYS A 53 -24.68 -3.81 10.61
CA LYS A 53 -24.12 -2.49 10.92
C LYS A 53 -22.84 -2.20 10.15
N SER A 54 -21.99 -3.21 9.98
CA SER A 54 -20.71 -3.08 9.27
C SER A 54 -20.91 -3.03 7.76
N LEU A 55 -21.97 -3.66 7.25
CA LEU A 55 -22.32 -3.67 5.82
C LEU A 55 -22.94 -2.35 5.33
N LYS A 56 -23.45 -1.51 6.24
CA LYS A 56 -24.05 -0.21 5.87
C LYS A 56 -23.03 0.79 5.32
N ASP A 57 -21.81 0.73 5.82
CA ASP A 57 -20.71 1.60 5.40
C ASP A 57 -19.40 0.81 5.43
N PRO A 58 -19.21 -0.13 4.49
CA PRO A 58 -18.05 -0.99 4.50
C PRO A 58 -16.81 -0.18 4.11
N THR A 59 -15.76 -0.30 4.92
CA THR A 59 -14.49 0.35 4.61
C THR A 59 -13.93 -0.15 3.27
N ARG A 60 -13.40 0.79 2.48
CA ARG A 60 -12.72 0.52 1.21
C ARG A 60 -11.21 0.73 1.32
N ALA A 61 -10.68 0.90 2.52
CA ALA A 61 -9.26 1.03 2.75
C ALA A 61 -8.51 -0.21 2.24
N ILE A 62 -7.30 -0.03 1.69
CA ILE A 62 -6.47 -1.12 1.16
C ILE A 62 -6.32 -2.26 2.19
N PHE A 63 -5.98 -1.91 3.44
CA PHE A 63 -5.85 -2.85 4.56
C PHE A 63 -7.08 -2.84 5.49
N GLY A 64 -8.24 -2.42 4.96
CA GLY A 64 -9.51 -2.53 5.64
C GLY A 64 -9.95 -4.00 5.76
N ALA A 65 -10.75 -4.32 6.77
CA ALA A 65 -11.15 -5.69 7.07
C ALA A 65 -11.76 -6.44 5.87
N TYR A 66 -12.58 -5.77 5.06
CA TYR A 66 -13.19 -6.35 3.86
C TYR A 66 -12.16 -6.63 2.76
N GLN A 67 -11.25 -5.70 2.47
CA GLN A 67 -10.21 -5.91 1.45
C GLN A 67 -9.27 -7.04 1.87
N VAL A 68 -8.90 -7.10 3.15
CA VAL A 68 -8.07 -8.18 3.67
C VAL A 68 -8.77 -9.53 3.49
N GLN A 69 -10.01 -9.66 3.99
CA GLN A 69 -10.71 -10.94 4.03
C GLN A 69 -11.22 -11.43 2.68
N LEU A 70 -11.67 -10.52 1.81
CA LEU A 70 -12.30 -10.88 0.53
C LEU A 70 -11.30 -10.96 -0.63
N VAL A 71 -10.10 -10.40 -0.45
CA VAL A 71 -9.18 -10.18 -1.57
C VAL A 71 -7.74 -10.50 -1.20
N LEU A 72 -7.15 -9.75 -0.26
CA LEU A 72 -5.69 -9.77 -0.09
C LEU A 72 -5.16 -11.11 0.43
N ILE A 73 -5.91 -11.82 1.26
CA ILE A 73 -5.52 -13.17 1.73
C ILE A 73 -5.42 -14.13 0.54
N SER A 74 -6.45 -14.19 -0.31
CA SER A 74 -6.43 -15.04 -1.51
C SER A 74 -5.37 -14.60 -2.51
N SER A 75 -5.12 -13.29 -2.65
CA SER A 75 -4.00 -12.79 -3.46
C SER A 75 -2.65 -13.25 -2.91
N ALA A 76 -2.47 -13.25 -1.59
CA ALA A 76 -1.23 -13.69 -0.95
C ALA A 76 -1.03 -15.20 -1.11
N GLU A 77 -2.09 -15.99 -0.98
CA GLU A 77 -2.08 -17.43 -1.27
C GLU A 77 -1.64 -17.70 -2.70
N LEU A 78 -2.25 -17.04 -3.69
CA LEU A 78 -1.88 -17.18 -5.11
C LEU A 78 -0.41 -16.85 -5.37
N VAL A 79 0.09 -15.75 -4.78
CA VAL A 79 1.48 -15.32 -4.92
C VAL A 79 2.45 -16.33 -4.29
N ILE A 80 2.09 -16.92 -3.15
CA ILE A 80 2.92 -17.93 -2.48
C ILE A 80 2.90 -19.25 -3.26
N ASP A 81 1.74 -19.66 -3.77
CA ASP A 81 1.58 -20.94 -4.47
C ASP A 81 2.22 -20.94 -5.87
N GLU A 82 2.13 -19.83 -6.59
CA GLU A 82 2.66 -19.70 -7.96
C GLU A 82 4.07 -19.08 -8.02
N GLY A 83 4.51 -18.45 -6.92
CA GLY A 83 5.82 -17.84 -6.80
C GLY A 83 6.96 -18.86 -6.70
N SER A 84 8.17 -18.41 -6.99
CA SER A 84 9.37 -19.22 -6.78
C SER A 84 10.56 -18.36 -6.38
N GLU A 85 11.52 -18.95 -5.66
CA GLU A 85 12.79 -18.28 -5.35
C GLU A 85 13.53 -17.86 -6.63
N SER A 86 13.41 -18.63 -7.72
CA SER A 86 14.04 -18.32 -9.00
C SER A 86 13.47 -17.08 -9.69
N SER A 87 12.21 -16.72 -9.44
CA SER A 87 11.53 -15.57 -10.06
C SER A 87 11.51 -14.34 -9.16
N MET A 88 11.40 -14.54 -7.85
CA MET A 88 11.16 -13.48 -6.86
C MET A 88 12.33 -13.30 -5.87
N GLY A 89 13.32 -14.21 -5.87
CA GLY A 89 14.50 -14.14 -5.01
C GLY A 89 14.18 -14.24 -3.52
N GLU A 90 14.98 -13.55 -2.69
CA GLU A 90 14.82 -13.50 -1.23
C GLU A 90 13.42 -13.06 -0.78
N TRP A 91 12.71 -12.32 -1.64
CA TRP A 91 11.37 -11.87 -1.32
C TRP A 91 10.36 -13.03 -1.24
N TYR A 92 10.48 -14.03 -2.11
CA TYR A 92 9.66 -15.23 -2.01
C TYR A 92 9.93 -15.96 -0.70
N ALA A 93 11.19 -16.13 -0.30
CA ALA A 93 11.52 -16.76 0.96
C ALA A 93 10.90 -16.03 2.18
N GLN A 94 10.79 -14.70 2.12
CA GLN A 94 10.13 -13.92 3.17
C GLN A 94 8.60 -14.07 3.16
N LEU A 95 7.97 -14.18 2.00
CA LEU A 95 6.52 -14.37 1.88
C LEU A 95 6.10 -15.82 2.21
N SER A 96 6.78 -16.80 1.59
CA SER A 96 6.47 -18.23 1.67
C SER A 96 6.84 -18.87 3.02
N SER A 97 7.65 -18.19 3.85
CA SER A 97 7.98 -18.67 5.20
C SER A 97 6.87 -18.44 6.22
N THR A 98 5.75 -17.82 5.81
CA THR A 98 4.61 -17.51 6.67
C THR A 98 3.29 -17.91 6.01
N THR A 99 2.19 -17.85 6.76
CA THR A 99 0.85 -18.01 6.19
C THR A 99 0.41 -16.76 5.43
N PRO A 100 -0.53 -16.86 4.47
CA PRO A 100 -1.09 -15.69 3.79
C PRO A 100 -1.57 -14.59 4.75
N ASP A 101 -2.31 -14.95 5.80
CA ASP A 101 -2.74 -14.00 6.84
C ASP A 101 -1.55 -13.30 7.54
N SER A 102 -0.54 -14.07 7.92
CA SER A 102 0.65 -13.55 8.61
C SER A 102 1.46 -12.63 7.70
N THR A 103 1.49 -12.92 6.39
CA THR A 103 2.08 -12.04 5.37
C THR A 103 1.38 -10.69 5.34
N ILE A 104 0.03 -10.67 5.30
CA ILE A 104 -0.74 -9.42 5.29
C ILE A 104 -0.49 -8.60 6.56
N GLU A 105 -0.51 -9.24 7.74
CA GLU A 105 -0.26 -8.54 9.00
C GLU A 105 1.18 -8.03 9.12
N SER A 106 2.17 -8.78 8.61
CA SER A 106 3.57 -8.33 8.53
C SER A 106 3.72 -7.08 7.66
N ILE A 107 3.14 -7.10 6.46
CA ILE A 107 3.14 -5.94 5.54
C ILE A 107 2.45 -4.73 6.20
N LYS A 108 1.29 -4.94 6.83
CA LYS A 108 0.55 -3.89 7.54
C LYS A 108 1.34 -3.30 8.70
N SER A 109 2.08 -4.11 9.45
CA SER A 109 2.95 -3.66 10.54
C SER A 109 4.10 -2.79 10.01
N LYS A 110 4.79 -3.25 8.96
CA LYS A 110 5.87 -2.49 8.29
C LYS A 110 5.37 -1.14 7.76
N ILE A 111 4.20 -1.13 7.12
CA ILE A 111 3.51 0.07 6.63
C ILE A 111 3.27 1.11 7.71
N ASN A 112 2.74 0.68 8.86
CA ASN A 112 2.48 1.59 9.98
C ASN A 112 3.78 2.15 10.58
N THR A 113 4.82 1.31 10.66
CA THR A 113 6.15 1.72 11.13
C THR A 113 6.76 2.76 10.20
N ALA A 114 6.79 2.48 8.89
CA ALA A 114 7.30 3.40 7.88
C ALA A 114 6.54 4.74 7.87
N TYR A 115 5.20 4.70 7.94
CA TYR A 115 4.39 5.92 8.01
C TYR A 115 4.68 6.75 9.27
N SER A 116 4.80 6.11 10.43
CA SER A 116 5.15 6.78 11.69
C SER A 116 6.52 7.44 11.62
N SER A 117 7.51 6.77 11.02
CA SER A 117 8.86 7.31 10.86
C SER A 117 8.91 8.48 9.87
N LEU A 118 8.25 8.36 8.71
CA LEU A 118 8.26 9.38 7.66
C LEU A 118 7.38 10.60 7.99
N SER A 119 6.24 10.41 8.67
CA SER A 119 5.35 11.50 9.04
C SER A 119 5.99 12.47 10.05
N LYS A 120 6.85 11.96 10.95
CA LYS A 120 7.63 12.81 11.87
C LYS A 120 8.50 13.81 11.11
N GLY A 121 9.17 13.39 10.03
CA GLY A 121 10.00 14.26 9.20
C GLY A 121 9.23 15.37 8.44
N ILE A 122 7.92 15.21 8.26
CA ILE A 122 7.04 16.15 7.54
C ILE A 122 6.36 17.15 8.50
N HIS A 123 6.15 16.76 9.77
CA HIS A 123 5.43 17.55 10.76
C HIS A 123 6.30 18.50 11.61
N HIS A 124 7.62 18.45 11.49
CA HIS A 124 8.48 19.41 12.19
C HIS A 124 8.55 20.72 11.42
N GLU A 125 8.07 21.81 12.04
CA GLU A 125 8.55 23.16 11.75
C GLU A 125 10.09 23.10 11.79
N LEU A 126 10.72 23.20 10.62
CA LEU A 126 12.15 22.97 10.36
C LEU A 126 13.01 24.02 11.05
N LEU A 127 13.21 23.86 12.36
CA LEU A 127 14.13 24.68 13.17
C LEU A 127 15.49 24.00 13.39
N ILE A 128 15.65 22.75 12.93
CA ILE A 128 16.86 21.95 13.08
C ILE A 128 17.20 21.28 11.73
N PRO A 129 18.48 21.26 11.28
CA PRO A 129 18.86 20.60 10.03
C PRO A 129 18.43 19.13 9.98
N GLN A 130 17.82 18.67 8.88
CA GLN A 130 17.39 17.27 8.73
C GLN A 130 18.55 16.26 8.89
N GLU A 131 19.78 16.71 8.58
CA GLU A 131 21.04 16.01 8.75
C GLU A 131 21.30 15.55 10.21
N SER A 132 20.67 16.19 11.19
CA SER A 132 20.81 15.82 12.61
C SER A 132 19.67 14.93 13.16
N VAL A 133 18.66 14.59 12.35
CA VAL A 133 17.48 13.84 12.81
C VAL A 133 17.46 12.40 12.29
N LEU A 134 17.92 12.17 11.05
CA LEU A 134 18.03 10.84 10.45
C LEU A 134 19.36 10.76 9.71
N ASP A 135 20.26 9.91 10.16
CA ASP A 135 21.50 9.65 9.42
C ASP A 135 21.22 8.97 8.07
N ARG A 136 22.22 9.01 7.17
CA ARG A 136 22.11 8.46 5.81
C ARG A 136 21.68 7.00 5.80
N ASP A 137 22.18 6.19 6.72
CA ASP A 137 21.89 4.76 6.77
C ASP A 137 20.42 4.52 7.16
N THR A 138 19.89 5.33 8.07
CA THR A 138 18.48 5.33 8.46
C THR A 138 17.59 5.73 7.27
N VAL A 139 17.98 6.74 6.50
CA VAL A 139 17.24 7.16 5.30
C VAL A 139 17.23 6.05 4.24
N ILE A 140 18.38 5.42 3.97
CA ILE A 140 18.48 4.30 3.02
C ILE A 140 17.63 3.12 3.48
N SER A 141 17.65 2.79 4.77
CA SER A 141 16.83 1.73 5.36
C SER A 141 15.32 2.00 5.18
N LEU A 142 14.87 3.23 5.47
CA LEU A 142 13.47 3.63 5.29
C LEU A 142 13.04 3.60 3.82
N LEU A 143 13.93 3.97 2.89
CA LEU A 143 13.67 3.87 1.45
C LEU A 143 13.50 2.41 1.02
N ASN A 144 14.43 1.53 1.39
CA ASN A 144 14.35 0.11 1.07
C ASN A 144 13.09 -0.53 1.66
N GLU A 145 12.73 -0.19 2.89
CA GLU A 145 11.49 -0.65 3.52
C GLU A 145 10.26 -0.14 2.78
N THR A 146 10.26 1.13 2.35
CA THR A 146 9.18 1.71 1.54
C THR A 146 9.04 1.00 0.19
N PHE A 147 10.15 0.69 -0.48
CA PHE A 147 10.13 -0.06 -1.74
C PHE A 147 9.56 -1.45 -1.54
N TYR A 148 10.04 -2.18 -0.53
CA TYR A 148 9.51 -3.50 -0.18
C TYR A 148 7.99 -3.47 0.04
N ILE A 149 7.52 -2.49 0.82
CA ILE A 149 6.10 -2.27 1.12
C ILE A 149 5.32 -2.03 -0.17
N VAL A 150 5.72 -1.04 -0.97
CA VAL A 150 4.99 -0.63 -2.17
C VAL A 150 4.96 -1.77 -3.18
N ALA A 151 6.08 -2.44 -3.39
CA ALA A 151 6.19 -3.58 -4.28
C ALA A 151 5.28 -4.73 -3.84
N SER A 152 5.29 -5.06 -2.54
CA SER A 152 4.48 -6.15 -2.00
C SER A 152 2.99 -5.89 -2.15
N ILE A 153 2.55 -4.68 -1.78
CA ILE A 153 1.15 -4.28 -2.00
C ILE A 153 0.81 -4.30 -3.49
N SER A 154 1.71 -3.82 -4.34
CA SER A 154 1.47 -3.77 -5.79
C SER A 154 1.23 -5.15 -6.37
N LEU A 155 2.00 -6.14 -5.95
CA LEU A 155 1.81 -7.52 -6.40
C LEU A 155 0.48 -8.08 -5.88
N LEU A 156 0.16 -7.93 -4.60
CA LEU A 156 -1.11 -8.42 -4.04
C LEU A 156 -2.32 -7.77 -4.72
N ILE A 157 -2.26 -6.45 -4.96
CA ILE A 157 -3.32 -5.69 -5.63
C ILE A 157 -3.40 -6.01 -7.13
N SER A 158 -2.31 -6.45 -7.77
CA SER A 158 -2.34 -6.85 -9.18
C SER A 158 -3.22 -8.07 -9.44
N GLN A 159 -3.48 -8.87 -8.41
CA GLN A 159 -4.31 -10.08 -8.49
C GLN A 159 -5.81 -9.80 -8.31
N ILE A 160 -6.22 -8.54 -8.12
CA ILE A 160 -7.63 -8.18 -7.90
C ILE A 160 -8.40 -8.25 -9.23
N PRO A 161 -9.46 -9.08 -9.33
CA PRO A 161 -10.11 -9.39 -10.61
C PRO A 161 -10.92 -8.25 -11.25
N TYR A 162 -11.21 -7.15 -10.54
CA TYR A 162 -12.04 -6.02 -11.02
C TYR A 162 -11.26 -4.72 -11.31
N ALA A 163 -9.93 -4.71 -11.18
CA ALA A 163 -9.13 -3.53 -11.47
C ALA A 163 -8.87 -3.37 -12.99
N TYR A 164 -9.15 -2.19 -13.54
CA TYR A 164 -8.84 -1.85 -14.94
C TYR A 164 -7.32 -2.00 -15.20
N LYS A 165 -6.97 -2.73 -16.28
CA LYS A 165 -5.67 -3.38 -16.55
C LYS A 165 -5.31 -4.50 -15.56
N LYS A 166 -5.93 -5.67 -15.74
CA LYS A 166 -5.35 -6.95 -15.32
C LYS A 166 -3.97 -7.07 -15.98
N ALA A 167 -2.91 -6.98 -15.19
CA ALA A 167 -1.57 -7.31 -15.67
C ALA A 167 -1.40 -8.82 -15.56
N GLU A 168 -0.85 -9.45 -16.59
CA GLU A 168 -0.45 -10.85 -16.50
C GLU A 168 0.61 -10.99 -15.39
N LEU A 169 0.53 -12.07 -14.61
CA LEU A 169 1.37 -12.27 -13.43
C LEU A 169 2.86 -12.18 -13.75
N GLU A 170 3.25 -12.75 -14.89
CA GLU A 170 4.62 -12.70 -15.43
C GLU A 170 5.11 -11.26 -15.65
N GLN A 171 4.25 -10.36 -16.15
CA GLN A 171 4.58 -8.95 -16.34
C GLN A 171 4.78 -8.24 -15.00
N SER A 172 3.99 -8.59 -13.97
CA SER A 172 4.15 -8.04 -12.63
C SER A 172 5.49 -8.44 -12.00
N PHE A 173 5.97 -9.66 -12.25
CA PHE A 173 7.30 -10.10 -11.81
C PHE A 173 8.44 -9.38 -12.54
N VAL A 174 8.28 -9.12 -13.85
CA VAL A 174 9.26 -8.33 -14.63
C VAL A 174 9.31 -6.87 -14.13
N ASP A 175 8.17 -6.24 -13.90
CA ASP A 175 8.10 -4.86 -13.39
C ASP A 175 8.75 -4.73 -12.00
N TYR A 176 8.59 -5.76 -11.16
CA TYR A 176 9.27 -5.85 -9.85
C TYR A 176 10.80 -5.92 -10.02
N LYS A 177 11.28 -6.82 -10.87
CA LYS A 177 12.72 -6.99 -11.12
C LYS A 177 13.37 -5.70 -11.65
N ASN A 178 12.73 -5.03 -12.62
CA ASN A 178 13.23 -3.79 -13.20
C ASN A 178 13.30 -2.64 -12.18
N SER A 179 12.36 -2.60 -11.23
CA SER A 179 12.37 -1.60 -10.15
C SER A 179 13.54 -1.80 -9.18
N LYS A 180 13.99 -3.06 -9.01
CA LYS A 180 15.16 -3.46 -8.22
C LYS A 180 16.49 -3.12 -8.90
N GLU A 181 16.58 -3.28 -10.23
CA GLU A 181 17.80 -2.99 -10.99
C GLU A 181 18.13 -1.50 -11.05
N LEU A 182 17.13 -0.62 -10.94
CA LEU A 182 17.31 0.83 -10.78
C LEU A 182 17.99 1.24 -9.46
N GLU A 183 18.12 0.34 -8.47
CA GLU A 183 18.87 0.60 -7.23
C GLU A 183 20.40 0.51 -7.43
N LEU A 184 20.89 0.00 -8.57
CA LEU A 184 22.31 -0.28 -8.83
C LEU A 184 22.97 0.65 -9.87
N SER A 185 22.24 1.64 -10.39
CA SER A 185 22.73 2.65 -11.35
C SER A 185 22.74 4.06 -10.75
#